data_AF-A0A1V5Z3R5-F1
#
_entry.id   AF-A0A1V5Z3R5-F1
#
_cell.length_a   1.000
_cell.length_b   1.000
_cell.length_c   1.000
_cell.angle_alpha   90.00
_cell.angle_beta   90.00
_cell.angle_gamma   90.00
#
_symmetry.space_group_name_H-M   'P 1'
#
loop_
_entity.id
_entity.type
_entity.pdbx_description
1 polymer ?
#
loop_
_entity_poly.entity_id
_entity_poly.type
_entity_poly.pdbx_seq_one_letter_code
_entity_poly.pdbx_strand_id
1 'polypeptide(L)'
;MNTEFWVYRGKDSADREICGAVESPDKDTATGLLRRKGVHILEISHRYQEKGAPDEINSRQQSNGLLALILFASLLAFSLVSDLETYQRVKLMAPPRGAETESAVTDFTAKTRRVEYTFHVDGKEYKGSERILRRSDTLPETGQSVTVHYARENPAINCLHPEQPATLKISSFVFLFLLGVSLIGFVILASRDNLYTLYFLLRHRQPLFRKELVSVSGIIALFLFFPFATASARFVWMCFQNEGTAQNLACSTVLLFLSLTITGMLAGIVVITLWVERAYRTRLVPEAYIDWREGRAMATASQDAGTARSQSPGKKAVGTLVFGLFWSAFSAVGFMAFGLPVLLHFPLWWSDSWEPVPCTILSSEQIHGIGFRYSPTTAITYRYSFEGQTYVSNEYKPGLTRAALPPDTYHVGQITTCYVNPDWPRHPVLNLAEAWDVVQWVAIALLFTIWQGIGLALVVAGCTFLVRSFKWETG
;
A
#
# COMPACT_ATOMS: atom_id res chain seq x y z
N MET A 1 -37.18 15.01 -40.86
CA MET A 1 -37.62 16.37 -40.48
C MET A 1 -37.21 16.56 -39.03
N ASN A 2 -36.48 17.63 -38.70
CA ASN A 2 -36.09 17.90 -37.32
C ASN A 2 -37.36 18.28 -36.55
N THR A 3 -37.72 17.48 -35.54
CA THR A 3 -38.83 17.79 -34.64
C THR A 3 -38.32 18.64 -33.49
N GLU A 4 -39.03 19.72 -33.17
CA GLU A 4 -38.73 20.62 -32.06
C GLU A 4 -39.77 20.46 -30.95
N PHE A 5 -39.38 20.70 -29.70
CA PHE A 5 -40.29 20.67 -28.57
C PHE A 5 -40.76 22.08 -28.22
N TRP A 6 -42.06 22.30 -28.35
CA TRP A 6 -42.72 23.56 -28.02
C TRP A 6 -43.43 23.44 -26.69
N VAL A 7 -43.09 24.30 -25.73
CA VAL A 7 -43.76 24.35 -24.43
C VAL A 7 -44.86 25.41 -24.51
N TYR A 8 -46.07 25.04 -24.07
CA TYR A 8 -47.24 25.91 -24.09
C TYR A 8 -47.87 26.03 -22.70
N ARG A 9 -48.51 27.18 -22.48
CA ARG A 9 -49.48 27.44 -21.42
C ARG A 9 -50.80 27.81 -22.09
N GLY A 10 -51.88 27.15 -21.73
CA GLY A 10 -53.20 27.38 -22.30
C GLY A 10 -54.31 27.02 -21.32
N LYS A 11 -55.55 27.09 -21.78
CA LYS A 11 -56.72 26.62 -21.04
C LYS A 11 -57.42 25.49 -21.77
N ASP A 12 -57.94 24.52 -21.02
CA ASP A 12 -58.80 23.47 -21.57
C ASP A 12 -60.26 23.95 -21.76
N SER A 13 -61.13 23.08 -22.26
CA SER A 13 -62.55 23.39 -22.45
C SER A 13 -63.32 23.66 -21.16
N ALA A 14 -62.76 23.34 -19.99
CA ALA A 14 -63.30 23.64 -18.68
C ALA A 14 -62.69 24.91 -18.07
N ASP A 15 -62.00 25.73 -18.88
CA ASP A 15 -61.29 26.96 -18.49
C ASP A 15 -60.17 26.75 -17.46
N ARG A 16 -59.65 25.52 -17.32
CA ARG A 16 -58.53 25.21 -16.42
C ARG A 16 -57.20 25.48 -17.12
N GLU A 17 -56.29 26.17 -16.44
CA GLU A 17 -54.94 26.36 -16.96
C GLU A 17 -54.18 25.03 -17.04
N ILE A 18 -53.58 24.79 -18.20
CA ILE A 18 -52.76 23.62 -18.49
C ILE A 18 -51.43 24.06 -19.12
N CYS A 19 -50.35 23.41 -18.67
CA CYS A 19 -49.02 23.55 -19.25
C CYS A 19 -48.59 22.22 -19.86
N GLY A 20 -47.91 22.24 -20.99
CA GLY A 20 -47.44 21.02 -21.63
C GLY A 20 -46.38 21.26 -22.69
N ALA A 21 -45.88 20.16 -23.27
CA ALA A 21 -44.99 20.20 -24.42
C ALA A 21 -45.63 19.45 -25.60
N VAL A 22 -45.45 19.99 -26.81
CA VAL A 22 -45.84 19.34 -28.06
C VAL A 22 -44.64 19.27 -28.99
N GLU A 23 -44.41 18.09 -29.55
CA GLU A 23 -43.38 17.88 -30.56
C GLU A 23 -43.96 18.25 -31.93
N SER A 24 -43.32 19.21 -32.60
CA SER A 24 -43.81 19.76 -33.86
C SER A 24 -42.64 20.37 -34.65
N PRO A 25 -42.63 20.28 -35.99
CA PRO A 25 -41.58 20.87 -36.81
C PRO A 25 -41.55 22.40 -36.73
N ASP A 26 -42.67 23.04 -36.41
CA ASP A 26 -42.79 24.49 -36.31
C ASP A 26 -43.92 24.92 -35.34
N LYS A 27 -43.92 26.20 -34.97
CA LYS A 27 -44.87 26.81 -34.02
C LYS A 27 -46.32 26.77 -34.51
N ASP A 28 -46.55 26.93 -35.81
CA ASP A 28 -47.90 27.01 -36.37
C ASP A 28 -48.53 25.62 -36.39
N THR A 29 -47.75 24.60 -36.74
CA THR A 29 -48.15 23.19 -36.64
C THR A 29 -48.43 22.80 -35.18
N ALA A 30 -47.61 23.25 -34.22
CA ALA A 30 -47.83 23.04 -32.79
C ALA A 30 -49.14 23.68 -32.32
N THR A 31 -49.36 24.93 -32.71
CA THR A 31 -50.56 25.70 -32.39
C THR A 31 -51.81 25.04 -32.98
N GLY A 32 -51.74 24.57 -34.23
CA GLY A 32 -52.83 23.87 -34.89
C GLY A 32 -53.18 22.53 -34.23
N LEU A 33 -52.18 21.77 -33.78
CA LEU A 33 -52.39 20.53 -33.02
C LEU A 33 -53.06 20.79 -31.68
N LEU A 34 -52.64 21.83 -30.96
CA LEU A 34 -53.19 22.21 -29.67
C LEU A 34 -54.64 22.73 -29.77
N ARG A 35 -54.94 23.57 -30.77
CA ARG A 35 -56.32 24.03 -31.02
C ARG A 35 -57.27 22.89 -31.38
N ARG A 36 -56.83 21.90 -32.18
CA ARG A 36 -57.62 20.70 -32.48
C ARG A 36 -57.94 19.85 -31.25
N LYS A 37 -57.09 19.94 -30.21
CA LYS A 37 -57.33 19.30 -28.91
C LYS A 37 -58.17 20.14 -27.95
N GLY A 38 -58.73 21.26 -28.41
CA GLY A 38 -59.54 22.15 -27.58
C GLY A 38 -58.73 22.99 -26.59
N VAL A 39 -57.43 23.16 -26.82
CA VAL A 39 -56.59 24.01 -25.95
C VAL A 39 -56.61 25.45 -26.45
N HIS A 40 -57.10 26.37 -25.62
CA HIS A 40 -57.00 27.80 -25.84
C HIS A 40 -55.61 28.29 -25.40
N ILE A 41 -54.70 28.45 -26.36
CA ILE A 41 -53.30 28.79 -26.09
C ILE A 41 -53.20 30.23 -25.57
N LEU A 42 -52.61 30.42 -24.40
CA LEU A 42 -52.28 31.72 -23.82
C LEU A 42 -50.86 32.14 -24.23
N GLU A 43 -49.92 31.20 -24.15
CA GLU A 43 -48.52 31.41 -24.48
C GLU A 43 -47.91 30.13 -25.06
N ILE A 44 -47.07 30.25 -26.09
CA ILE A 44 -46.30 29.13 -26.63
C ILE A 44 -44.89 29.60 -26.98
N SER A 45 -43.90 29.00 -26.32
CA SER A 45 -42.49 29.36 -26.39
C SER A 45 -41.65 28.19 -26.90
N HIS A 46 -40.68 28.49 -27.74
CA HIS A 46 -39.70 27.50 -28.18
C HIS A 46 -38.77 27.16 -27.01
N ARG A 47 -38.67 25.88 -26.62
CA ARG A 47 -37.66 25.47 -25.65
C ARG A 47 -36.34 25.38 -26.38
N TYR A 48 -35.56 26.46 -26.33
CA TYR A 48 -34.19 26.50 -26.81
C TYR A 48 -33.47 25.23 -26.32
N GLN A 49 -32.87 24.45 -27.23
CA GLN A 49 -31.88 23.45 -26.84
C GLN A 49 -30.82 24.18 -26.02
N GLU A 50 -30.77 23.89 -24.73
CA GLU A 50 -29.86 24.50 -23.77
C GLU A 50 -28.43 24.00 -24.05
N LYS A 51 -27.81 24.54 -25.11
CA LYS A 51 -26.35 24.56 -25.26
C LYS A 51 -25.81 25.60 -24.27
N GLY A 52 -25.74 25.23 -23.00
CA GLY A 52 -25.08 26.03 -21.97
C GLY A 52 -25.89 26.19 -20.69
N ALA A 53 -26.05 25.12 -19.92
CA ALA A 53 -26.26 25.27 -18.49
C ALA A 53 -24.91 25.57 -17.81
N PRO A 54 -24.81 26.55 -16.89
CA PRO A 54 -23.55 26.91 -16.25
C PRO A 54 -23.05 25.81 -15.30
N ASP A 55 -21.77 25.49 -15.41
CA ASP A 55 -20.99 24.43 -14.74
C ASP A 55 -20.85 24.56 -13.21
N GLU A 56 -21.78 25.20 -12.51
CA GLU A 56 -21.59 25.56 -11.11
C GLU A 56 -21.70 24.37 -10.13
N ILE A 57 -22.34 23.27 -10.53
CA ILE A 57 -22.46 22.04 -9.73
C ILE A 57 -21.19 21.16 -9.84
N ASN A 58 -20.31 21.42 -10.80
CA ASN A 58 -19.07 20.65 -10.99
C ASN A 58 -17.92 21.04 -10.04
N SER A 59 -17.90 22.26 -9.48
CA SER A 59 -16.74 22.76 -8.72
C SER A 59 -16.52 22.06 -7.37
N ARG A 60 -17.60 21.69 -6.65
CA ARG A 60 -17.51 20.99 -5.35
C ARG A 60 -17.20 19.49 -5.45
N GLN A 61 -17.43 18.87 -6.61
CA GLN A 61 -17.14 17.44 -6.80
C GLN A 61 -15.73 17.23 -7.40
N GLN A 62 -15.22 18.22 -8.15
CA GLN A 62 -13.82 18.27 -8.59
C GLN A 62 -12.82 18.41 -7.43
N SER A 63 -13.18 19.12 -6.35
CA SER A 63 -12.27 19.34 -5.22
C SER A 63 -11.88 18.05 -4.49
N ASN A 64 -12.79 17.07 -4.40
CA ASN A 64 -12.50 15.80 -3.72
C ASN A 64 -11.60 14.89 -4.56
N GLY A 65 -11.73 14.93 -5.88
CA GLY A 65 -10.84 14.22 -6.79
C GLY A 65 -9.43 14.82 -6.76
N LEU A 66 -9.32 16.15 -6.75
CA LEU A 66 -8.03 16.85 -6.66
C LEU A 66 -7.30 16.56 -5.34
N LEU A 67 -8.02 16.57 -4.21
CA LEU A 67 -7.43 16.28 -2.90
C LEU A 67 -6.88 14.84 -2.83
N ALA A 68 -7.64 13.87 -3.35
CA ALA A 68 -7.20 12.48 -3.43
C ALA A 68 -5.95 12.33 -4.31
N LEU A 69 -5.88 13.09 -5.41
CA LEU A 69 -4.74 13.08 -6.34
C LEU A 69 -3.50 13.76 -5.74
N ILE A 70 -3.68 14.82 -4.95
CA ILE A 70 -2.61 15.48 -4.19
C ILE A 70 -2.06 14.55 -3.09
N LEU A 71 -2.93 13.92 -2.30
CA LEU A 71 -2.53 12.94 -1.28
C LEU A 71 -1.80 11.74 -1.91
N PHE A 72 -2.28 11.28 -3.07
CA PHE A 72 -1.64 10.23 -3.85
C PHE A 72 -0.24 10.64 -4.34
N ALA A 73 -0.11 11.81 -4.97
CA ALA A 73 1.18 12.32 -5.42
C ALA A 73 2.17 12.49 -4.26
N SER A 74 1.68 12.88 -3.08
CA SER A 74 2.49 13.05 -1.87
C SER A 74 3.02 11.70 -1.34
N LEU A 75 2.17 10.67 -1.31
CA LEU A 75 2.56 9.31 -0.91
C LEU A 75 3.55 8.68 -1.91
N LEU A 76 3.30 8.87 -3.22
CA LEU A 76 4.21 8.40 -4.27
C LEU A 76 5.57 9.11 -4.19
N ALA A 77 5.57 10.42 -3.99
CA ALA A 77 6.79 11.20 -3.79
C ALA A 77 7.56 10.75 -2.55
N PHE A 78 6.89 10.50 -1.41
CA PHE A 78 7.54 10.01 -0.21
C PHE A 78 8.18 8.64 -0.44
N SER A 79 7.44 7.70 -1.06
CA SER A 79 7.94 6.37 -1.37
C SER A 79 9.14 6.42 -2.35
N LEU A 80 9.07 7.29 -3.36
CA LEU A 80 10.16 7.54 -4.30
C LEU A 80 11.35 8.21 -3.63
N VAL A 81 11.17 9.12 -2.67
CA VAL A 81 12.28 9.78 -1.94
C VAL A 81 12.99 8.80 -1.01
N SER A 82 12.27 7.92 -0.30
CA SER A 82 12.89 6.86 0.49
C SER A 82 13.68 5.87 -0.38
N ASP A 83 13.18 5.58 -1.58
CA ASP A 83 13.93 4.80 -2.56
C ASP A 83 15.04 5.61 -3.22
N LEU A 84 14.92 6.93 -3.37
CA LEU A 84 15.96 7.79 -3.90
C LEU A 84 17.12 7.89 -2.92
N GLU A 85 16.88 7.88 -1.62
CA GLU A 85 17.94 7.81 -0.61
C GLU A 85 18.63 6.45 -0.66
N THR A 86 17.87 5.37 -0.84
CA THR A 86 18.40 4.01 -1.04
C THR A 86 19.17 3.90 -2.37
N TYR A 87 18.66 4.52 -3.44
CA TYR A 87 19.24 4.56 -4.77
C TYR A 87 20.45 5.50 -4.83
N GLN A 88 20.46 6.62 -4.10
CA GLN A 88 21.62 7.49 -3.95
C GLN A 88 22.68 6.81 -3.09
N ARG A 89 22.30 6.07 -2.03
CA ARG A 89 23.23 5.18 -1.34
C ARG A 89 23.81 4.13 -2.31
N VAL A 90 23.00 3.55 -3.21
CA VAL A 90 23.47 2.60 -4.23
C VAL A 90 24.26 3.26 -5.38
N LYS A 91 23.97 4.51 -5.74
CA LYS A 91 24.64 5.27 -6.82
C LYS A 91 25.92 5.95 -6.34
N LEU A 92 26.02 6.27 -5.04
CA LEU A 92 27.27 6.55 -4.33
C LEU A 92 28.08 5.26 -4.04
N MET A 93 27.46 4.07 -4.18
CA MET A 93 28.11 2.76 -4.21
C MET A 93 28.41 2.27 -5.64
N ALA A 94 28.22 3.10 -6.67
CA ALA A 94 28.88 2.82 -7.94
C ALA A 94 30.38 2.84 -7.66
N PRO A 95 31.12 1.72 -7.87
CA PRO A 95 32.54 1.68 -7.57
C PRO A 95 33.20 2.87 -8.27
N PRO A 96 34.09 3.61 -7.59
CA PRO A 96 34.67 4.84 -8.12
C PRO A 96 35.38 4.56 -9.44
N ARG A 97 34.71 4.81 -10.58
CA ARG A 97 35.15 4.53 -11.98
C ARG A 97 36.29 3.51 -12.05
N GLY A 98 36.07 2.32 -11.46
CA GLY A 98 37.03 1.24 -11.52
C GLY A 98 37.07 0.74 -12.95
N ALA A 99 38.25 0.34 -13.42
CA ALA A 99 38.32 -0.39 -14.67
C ALA A 99 37.96 -1.86 -14.39
N GLU A 100 37.29 -2.49 -15.35
CA GLU A 100 36.92 -3.90 -15.30
C GLU A 100 37.91 -4.68 -16.15
N THR A 101 38.30 -5.86 -15.67
CA THR A 101 39.05 -6.81 -16.49
C THR A 101 38.57 -8.22 -16.19
N GLU A 102 38.61 -9.06 -17.21
CA GLU A 102 38.49 -10.49 -17.04
C GLU A 102 39.77 -11.05 -16.40
N SER A 103 39.59 -12.05 -15.55
CA SER A 103 40.62 -12.72 -14.77
C SER A 103 40.31 -14.19 -14.71
N ALA A 104 41.32 -15.03 -14.54
CA ALA A 104 41.13 -16.45 -14.31
C ALA A 104 41.33 -16.77 -12.82
N VAL A 105 40.45 -17.61 -12.26
CA VAL A 105 40.64 -18.18 -10.92
C VAL A 105 41.87 -19.08 -10.95
N THR A 106 42.89 -18.74 -10.16
CA THR A 106 44.14 -19.49 -10.09
C THR A 106 44.10 -20.61 -9.07
N ASP A 107 43.43 -20.39 -7.94
CA ASP A 107 43.24 -21.40 -6.92
C ASP A 107 41.95 -21.15 -6.12
N PHE A 108 41.37 -22.23 -5.59
CA PHE A 108 40.24 -22.15 -4.69
C PHE A 108 40.46 -23.05 -3.47
N THR A 109 40.60 -22.42 -2.31
CA THR A 109 40.73 -23.15 -1.04
C THR A 109 39.34 -23.39 -0.42
N ALA A 110 38.79 -24.59 -0.61
CA ALA A 110 37.47 -24.95 -0.09
C ALA A 110 37.31 -24.77 1.44
N LYS A 111 38.37 -25.03 2.21
CA LYS A 111 38.36 -24.92 3.68
C LYS A 111 38.15 -23.48 4.17
N THR A 112 38.76 -22.50 3.50
CA THR A 112 38.66 -21.08 3.87
C THR A 112 37.63 -20.32 3.05
N ARG A 113 37.14 -20.93 1.96
CA ARG A 113 36.35 -20.30 0.88
C ARG A 113 37.06 -19.09 0.29
N ARG A 114 38.37 -19.19 0.13
CA ARG A 114 39.20 -18.15 -0.48
C ARG A 114 39.40 -18.49 -1.95
N VAL A 115 39.06 -17.56 -2.82
CA VAL A 115 39.37 -17.61 -4.26
C VAL A 115 40.60 -16.74 -4.47
N GLU A 116 41.61 -17.30 -5.12
CA GLU A 116 42.77 -16.57 -5.61
C GLU A 116 42.64 -16.41 -7.12
N TYR A 117 43.00 -15.24 -7.64
CA TYR A 117 42.85 -14.90 -9.05
C TYR A 117 43.96 -13.98 -9.52
N THR A 118 44.31 -14.07 -10.81
CA THR A 118 45.32 -13.20 -11.45
C THR A 118 44.69 -12.38 -12.56
N PHE A 119 45.02 -11.10 -12.62
CA PHE A 119 44.54 -10.19 -13.65
C PHE A 119 45.66 -9.26 -14.13
N HIS A 120 45.53 -8.77 -15.35
CA HIS A 120 46.55 -7.93 -15.99
C HIS A 120 46.04 -6.51 -16.16
N VAL A 121 46.82 -5.52 -15.71
CA VAL A 121 46.54 -4.09 -15.91
C VAL A 121 47.79 -3.45 -16.48
N ASP A 122 47.66 -2.83 -17.65
CA ASP A 122 48.76 -2.14 -18.35
C ASP A 122 50.04 -3.01 -18.50
N GLY A 123 49.86 -4.30 -18.82
CA GLY A 123 50.94 -5.27 -19.02
C GLY A 123 51.59 -5.81 -17.73
N LYS A 124 51.10 -5.40 -16.55
CA LYS A 124 51.55 -5.92 -15.25
C LYS A 124 50.53 -6.88 -14.67
N GLU A 125 51.00 -8.03 -14.20
CA GLU A 125 50.18 -9.03 -13.51
C GLU A 125 49.98 -8.64 -12.04
N TYR A 126 48.73 -8.75 -11.58
CA TYR A 126 48.33 -8.55 -10.20
C TYR A 126 47.65 -9.81 -9.67
N LYS A 127 47.90 -10.12 -8.40
CA LYS A 127 47.26 -11.23 -7.68
C LYS A 127 46.26 -10.67 -6.68
N GLY A 128 45.04 -11.15 -6.75
CA GLY A 128 43.97 -10.86 -5.80
C GLY A 128 43.56 -12.13 -5.05
N SER A 129 42.99 -11.94 -3.87
CA SER A 129 42.36 -13.03 -3.14
C SER A 129 41.14 -12.50 -2.39
N GLU A 130 40.00 -13.16 -2.52
CA GLU A 130 38.77 -12.78 -1.82
C GLU A 130 38.13 -13.97 -1.13
N ARG A 131 37.54 -13.72 0.03
CA ARG A 131 36.80 -14.74 0.78
C ARG A 131 35.32 -14.66 0.42
N ILE A 132 34.77 -15.71 -0.18
CA ILE A 132 33.36 -15.78 -0.51
C ILE A 132 32.57 -16.04 0.78
N LEU A 133 31.98 -14.98 1.34
CA LEU A 133 31.18 -15.03 2.58
C LEU A 133 29.81 -15.69 2.38
N ARG A 134 29.22 -15.63 1.18
CA ARG A 134 27.92 -16.25 0.89
C ARG A 134 28.08 -17.71 0.46
N ARG A 135 27.17 -18.57 0.94
CA ARG A 135 26.90 -19.87 0.32
C ARG A 135 26.28 -19.58 -1.06
N SER A 136 27.12 -19.28 -2.05
CA SER A 136 26.75 -19.42 -3.45
C SER A 136 26.70 -20.92 -3.73
N ASP A 137 25.63 -21.39 -4.36
CA ASP A 137 25.49 -22.81 -4.71
C ASP A 137 26.50 -23.24 -5.78
N THR A 138 27.12 -22.27 -6.48
CA THR A 138 28.21 -22.49 -7.41
C THR A 138 29.47 -21.78 -6.92
N LEU A 139 30.48 -22.58 -6.57
CA LEU A 139 31.84 -22.11 -6.31
C LEU A 139 32.56 -22.07 -7.66
N PRO A 140 33.34 -21.01 -7.95
CA PRO A 140 34.03 -20.94 -9.23
C PRO A 140 35.12 -22.02 -9.31
N GLU A 141 35.21 -22.71 -10.45
CA GLU A 141 36.25 -23.71 -10.70
C GLU A 141 37.57 -23.04 -11.10
N THR A 142 38.70 -23.68 -10.80
CA THR A 142 40.02 -23.21 -11.26
C THR A 142 40.02 -23.07 -12.78
N GLY A 143 40.42 -21.90 -13.29
CA GLY A 143 40.38 -21.55 -14.71
C GLY A 143 39.09 -20.87 -15.18
N GLN A 144 38.05 -20.78 -14.33
CA GLN A 144 36.85 -20.02 -14.67
C GLN A 144 37.16 -18.52 -14.78
N SER A 145 36.63 -17.87 -15.82
CA SER A 145 36.73 -16.42 -16.00
C SER A 145 35.85 -15.71 -14.96
N VAL A 146 36.42 -14.74 -14.26
CA VAL A 146 35.79 -13.91 -13.24
C VAL A 146 36.06 -12.44 -13.54
N THR A 147 35.05 -11.59 -13.36
CA THR A 147 35.21 -10.14 -13.53
C THR A 147 35.79 -9.55 -12.26
N VAL A 148 36.95 -8.90 -12.40
CA VAL A 148 37.64 -8.20 -11.30
C VAL A 148 37.48 -6.70 -11.51
N HIS A 149 36.99 -6.02 -10.47
CA HIS A 149 37.00 -4.56 -10.42
C HIS A 149 38.23 -4.12 -9.64
N TYR A 150 38.96 -3.15 -10.17
CA TYR A 150 40.15 -2.61 -9.51
C TYR A 150 40.19 -1.08 -9.56
N ALA A 151 40.86 -0.46 -8.59
CA ALA A 151 41.12 0.96 -8.60
C ALA A 151 42.23 1.29 -9.62
N ARG A 152 41.95 2.15 -10.61
CA ARG A 152 42.91 2.48 -11.69
C ARG A 152 44.22 3.07 -11.18
N GLU A 153 44.15 3.85 -10.11
CA GLU A 153 45.31 4.48 -9.46
C GLU A 153 46.12 3.49 -8.60
N ASN A 154 45.50 2.39 -8.15
CA ASN A 154 46.15 1.35 -7.35
C ASN A 154 45.50 -0.02 -7.58
N PRO A 155 45.91 -0.77 -8.63
CA PRO A 155 45.29 -2.05 -8.96
C PRO A 155 45.44 -3.12 -7.86
N ALA A 156 46.31 -2.92 -6.86
CA ALA A 156 46.37 -3.79 -5.69
C ALA A 156 45.07 -3.77 -4.86
N ILE A 157 44.26 -2.71 -5.00
CA ILE A 157 42.91 -2.63 -4.44
C ILE A 157 41.95 -3.19 -5.50
N ASN A 158 41.54 -4.45 -5.31
CA ASN A 158 40.64 -5.15 -6.22
C ASN A 158 39.59 -5.95 -5.44
N CYS A 159 38.45 -6.20 -6.09
CA CYS A 159 37.42 -7.10 -5.60
C CYS A 159 36.83 -7.92 -6.76
N LEU A 160 36.47 -9.16 -6.45
CA LEU A 160 35.83 -10.09 -7.35
C LEU A 160 34.33 -9.84 -7.27
N HIS A 161 33.72 -9.47 -8.40
CA HIS A 161 32.27 -9.42 -8.46
C HIS A 161 31.78 -10.79 -8.90
N PRO A 162 31.23 -11.63 -8.01
CA PRO A 162 30.51 -12.81 -8.49
C PRO A 162 29.39 -12.27 -9.36
N GLU A 163 29.30 -12.74 -10.60
CA GLU A 163 28.21 -12.44 -11.53
C GLU A 163 26.91 -12.58 -10.75
N GLN A 164 26.32 -11.45 -10.34
CA GLN A 164 25.05 -11.51 -9.66
C GLN A 164 24.06 -11.96 -10.72
N PRO A 165 23.36 -13.10 -10.54
CA PRO A 165 22.27 -13.41 -11.45
C PRO A 165 21.34 -12.20 -11.44
N ALA A 166 21.01 -11.71 -12.63
CA ALA A 166 20.21 -10.49 -12.82
C ALA A 166 18.85 -10.51 -12.07
N THR A 167 18.49 -11.66 -11.50
CA THR A 167 17.28 -11.94 -10.72
C THR A 167 17.15 -11.13 -9.43
N LEU A 168 18.24 -10.69 -8.76
CA LEU A 168 18.09 -9.99 -7.47
C LEU A 168 17.63 -8.52 -7.61
N LYS A 169 17.99 -7.84 -8.72
CA LYS A 169 17.46 -6.50 -9.04
C LYS A 169 15.99 -6.54 -9.48
N ILE A 170 15.55 -7.69 -10.02
CA ILE A 170 14.19 -7.89 -10.49
C ILE A 170 13.20 -7.92 -9.31
N SER A 171 13.57 -8.41 -8.13
CA SER A 171 12.63 -8.54 -6.99
C SER A 171 12.04 -7.20 -6.50
N SER A 172 12.86 -6.18 -6.23
CA SER A 172 12.34 -4.87 -5.78
C SER A 172 11.66 -4.10 -6.91
N PHE A 173 12.17 -4.21 -8.15
CA PHE A 173 11.56 -3.58 -9.31
C PHE A 173 10.21 -4.21 -9.68
N VAL A 174 10.10 -5.54 -9.64
CA VAL A 174 8.84 -6.28 -9.84
C VAL A 174 7.85 -5.96 -8.74
N PHE A 175 8.30 -5.83 -7.49
CA PHE A 175 7.41 -5.41 -6.40
C PHE A 175 6.83 -4.01 -6.64
N LEU A 176 7.67 -3.02 -6.97
CA LEU A 176 7.23 -1.65 -7.28
C LEU A 176 6.37 -1.59 -8.55
N PHE A 177 6.72 -2.37 -9.57
CA PHE A 177 5.96 -2.47 -10.82
C PHE A 177 4.58 -3.09 -10.57
N LEU A 178 4.49 -4.19 -9.82
CA LEU A 178 3.21 -4.82 -9.48
C LEU A 178 2.35 -3.92 -8.58
N LEU A 179 2.97 -3.20 -7.64
CA LEU A 179 2.28 -2.23 -6.80
C LEU A 179 1.75 -1.07 -7.66
N GLY A 180 2.55 -0.55 -8.59
CA GLY A 180 2.15 0.45 -9.57
C GLY A 180 1.02 -0.02 -10.50
N VAL A 181 1.09 -1.25 -11.03
CA VAL A 181 0.05 -1.84 -11.88
C VAL A 181 -1.25 -2.06 -11.12
N SER A 182 -1.19 -2.53 -9.86
CA SER A 182 -2.38 -2.65 -9.00
C SER A 182 -3.02 -1.29 -8.75
N LEU A 183 -2.21 -0.25 -8.54
CA LEU A 183 -2.67 1.12 -8.32
C LEU A 183 -3.24 1.77 -9.57
N ILE A 184 -2.61 1.57 -10.74
CA ILE A 184 -3.16 1.99 -12.03
C ILE A 184 -4.49 1.28 -12.31
N GLY A 185 -4.56 -0.03 -12.04
CA GLY A 185 -5.81 -0.78 -12.11
C GLY A 185 -6.90 -0.20 -11.21
N PHE A 186 -6.54 0.21 -9.99
CA PHE A 186 -7.45 0.90 -9.07
C PHE A 186 -7.92 2.26 -9.62
N VAL A 187 -7.03 3.08 -10.19
CA VAL A 187 -7.38 4.38 -10.80
C VAL A 187 -8.27 4.19 -12.04
N ILE A 188 -8.03 3.16 -12.85
CA ILE A 188 -8.84 2.84 -14.02
C ILE A 188 -10.23 2.33 -13.60
N LEU A 189 -10.32 1.50 -12.55
CA LEU A 189 -11.59 1.03 -11.99
C LEU A 189 -12.36 2.15 -11.28
N ALA A 190 -11.65 3.06 -10.62
CA ALA A 190 -12.20 4.28 -10.03
C ALA A 190 -12.44 5.39 -11.06
N SER A 191 -12.07 5.17 -12.33
CA SER A 191 -12.34 6.14 -13.39
C SER A 191 -13.85 6.26 -13.62
N ARG A 192 -14.23 7.49 -13.95
CA ARG A 192 -15.61 7.92 -14.07
C ARG A 192 -16.45 7.01 -14.96
N ASP A 193 -15.88 6.45 -16.01
CA ASP A 193 -16.61 5.64 -17.01
C ASP A 193 -16.94 4.23 -16.51
N ASN A 194 -16.04 3.60 -15.74
CA ASN A 194 -16.30 2.30 -15.11
C ASN A 194 -17.29 2.44 -13.95
N LEU A 195 -17.17 3.51 -13.16
CA LEU A 195 -18.15 3.85 -12.14
C LEU A 195 -19.51 4.25 -12.74
N TYR A 196 -19.54 4.95 -13.88
CA TYR A 196 -20.78 5.28 -14.59
C TYR A 196 -21.44 4.05 -15.16
N THR A 197 -20.68 3.11 -15.72
CA THR A 197 -21.20 1.85 -16.28
C THR A 197 -21.78 0.98 -15.16
N LEU A 198 -21.05 0.82 -14.06
CA LEU A 198 -21.53 0.13 -12.87
C LEU A 198 -22.77 0.81 -12.27
N TYR A 199 -22.75 2.15 -12.20
CA TYR A 199 -23.87 2.97 -11.73
C TYR A 199 -25.10 2.87 -12.65
N PHE A 200 -24.91 2.88 -13.96
CA PHE A 200 -25.96 2.77 -14.97
C PHE A 200 -26.62 1.40 -14.93
N LEU A 201 -25.82 0.32 -14.84
CA LEU A 201 -26.30 -1.05 -14.66
C LEU A 201 -27.11 -1.19 -13.36
N LEU A 202 -26.61 -0.64 -12.25
CA LEU A 202 -27.32 -0.63 -10.96
C LEU A 202 -28.58 0.25 -10.97
N ARG A 203 -28.59 1.35 -11.74
CA ARG A 203 -29.70 2.32 -11.79
C ARG A 203 -30.83 1.90 -12.72
N HIS A 204 -30.55 1.19 -13.80
CA HIS A 204 -31.57 0.78 -14.78
C HIS A 204 -32.17 -0.61 -14.53
N ARG A 205 -31.84 -1.27 -13.40
CA ARG A 205 -32.36 -2.60 -13.04
C ARG A 205 -32.27 -3.61 -14.20
N GLN A 206 -31.27 -3.44 -15.08
CA GLN A 206 -31.02 -4.41 -16.14
C GLN A 206 -30.48 -5.67 -15.45
N PRO A 207 -30.98 -6.87 -15.80
CA PRO A 207 -30.45 -8.10 -15.23
C PRO A 207 -28.98 -8.20 -15.62
N LEU A 208 -28.09 -8.11 -14.63
CA LEU A 208 -26.67 -8.38 -14.84
C LEU A 208 -26.55 -9.83 -15.32
N PHE A 209 -26.10 -10.01 -16.56
CA PHE A 209 -25.81 -11.35 -17.07
C PHE A 209 -24.79 -12.00 -16.14
N ARG A 210 -25.02 -13.28 -15.79
CA ARG A 210 -24.23 -14.09 -14.84
C ARG A 210 -22.71 -13.99 -15.04
N LYS A 211 -22.25 -13.72 -16.27
CA LYS A 211 -20.84 -13.55 -16.62
C LYS A 211 -20.21 -12.26 -16.06
N GLU A 212 -20.95 -11.15 -15.98
CA GLU A 212 -20.40 -9.88 -15.48
C GLU A 212 -20.30 -9.84 -13.95
N LEU A 213 -21.24 -10.48 -13.24
CA LEU A 213 -21.19 -10.60 -11.78
C LEU A 213 -19.98 -11.42 -11.30
N VAL A 214 -19.65 -12.49 -12.04
CA VAL A 214 -18.46 -13.32 -11.79
C VAL A 214 -17.19 -12.50 -12.04
N SER A 215 -17.16 -11.68 -13.09
CA SER A 215 -16.02 -10.80 -13.40
C SER A 215 -15.76 -9.77 -12.28
N VAL A 216 -16.78 -9.06 -11.82
CA VAL A 216 -16.64 -8.06 -10.75
C VAL A 216 -16.23 -8.70 -9.42
N SER A 217 -16.80 -9.86 -9.06
CA SER A 217 -16.41 -10.57 -7.83
C SER A 217 -14.99 -11.13 -7.91
N GLY A 218 -14.57 -11.63 -9.08
CA GLY A 218 -13.23 -12.13 -9.32
C GLY A 218 -12.18 -11.02 -9.24
N ILE A 219 -12.49 -9.84 -9.76
CA ILE A 219 -11.62 -8.66 -9.68
C ILE A 219 -11.46 -8.18 -8.23
N ILE A 220 -12.57 -8.09 -7.47
CA ILE A 220 -12.51 -7.72 -6.04
C ILE A 220 -11.71 -8.76 -5.23
N ALA A 221 -11.90 -10.04 -5.49
CA ALA A 221 -11.13 -11.11 -4.85
C ALA A 221 -9.64 -11.01 -5.19
N LEU A 222 -9.28 -10.79 -6.47
CA LEU A 222 -7.89 -10.62 -6.90
C LEU A 222 -7.24 -9.42 -6.20
N PHE A 223 -7.96 -8.31 -6.08
CA PHE A 223 -7.46 -7.08 -5.43
C PHE A 223 -7.24 -7.22 -3.92
N LEU A 224 -8.07 -7.99 -3.22
CA LEU A 224 -7.91 -8.24 -1.79
C LEU A 224 -6.83 -9.29 -1.51
N PHE A 225 -6.66 -10.28 -2.40
CA PHE A 225 -5.74 -11.39 -2.18
C PHE A 225 -4.28 -11.07 -2.56
N PHE A 226 -4.06 -10.24 -3.58
CA PHE A 226 -2.73 -10.07 -4.19
C PHE A 226 -1.71 -9.28 -3.33
N PRO A 227 -2.07 -8.16 -2.67
CA PRO A 227 -1.17 -7.46 -1.75
C PRO A 227 -0.82 -8.32 -0.52
N PHE A 228 -1.77 -9.17 -0.11
CA PHE A 228 -1.59 -10.06 1.03
C PHE A 228 -0.64 -11.21 0.69
N ALA A 229 -0.81 -11.84 -0.48
CA ALA A 229 0.07 -12.91 -0.96
C ALA A 229 1.53 -12.44 -1.10
N THR A 230 1.74 -11.23 -1.61
CA THR A 230 3.08 -10.64 -1.78
C THR A 230 3.73 -10.27 -0.43
N ALA A 231 2.97 -9.71 0.51
CA ALA A 231 3.44 -9.45 1.87
C ALA A 231 3.81 -10.76 2.60
N SER A 232 2.97 -11.80 2.50
CA SER A 232 3.25 -13.11 3.11
C SER A 232 4.49 -13.77 2.51
N ALA A 233 4.69 -13.70 1.19
CA ALA A 233 5.87 -14.29 0.54
C ALA A 233 7.17 -13.60 0.99
N ARG A 234 7.15 -12.27 1.14
CA ARG A 234 8.30 -11.51 1.63
C ARG A 234 8.62 -11.81 3.10
N PHE A 235 7.59 -12.01 3.92
CA PHE A 235 7.76 -12.37 5.32
C PHE A 235 8.30 -13.79 5.49
N VAL A 236 7.77 -14.76 4.75
CA VAL A 236 8.30 -16.15 4.69
C VAL A 236 9.76 -16.15 4.25
N TRP A 237 10.11 -15.34 3.23
CA TRP A 237 11.49 -15.20 2.77
C TRP A 237 12.41 -14.62 3.86
N MET A 238 11.97 -13.62 4.63
CA MET A 238 12.73 -13.06 5.75
C MET A 238 12.94 -14.10 6.88
N CYS A 239 11.92 -14.90 7.19
CA CYS A 239 12.06 -15.96 8.18
C CYS A 239 13.04 -17.06 7.74
N PHE A 240 13.11 -17.35 6.43
CA PHE A 240 14.05 -18.34 5.89
C PHE A 240 15.53 -17.90 5.96
N GLN A 241 15.82 -16.60 6.15
CA GLN A 241 17.20 -16.10 6.20
C GLN A 241 17.83 -16.13 7.60
N ASN A 242 17.09 -16.40 8.67
CA ASN A 242 17.59 -16.28 10.04
C ASN A 242 17.42 -17.61 10.81
N GLU A 243 18.51 -18.36 10.99
CA GLU A 243 18.52 -19.69 11.64
C GLU A 243 18.54 -19.60 13.20
N GLY A 244 17.63 -18.82 13.79
CA GLY A 244 17.48 -18.69 15.25
C GLY A 244 16.22 -19.37 15.80
N THR A 245 16.35 -20.28 16.76
CA THR A 245 15.23 -21.07 17.34
C THR A 245 14.13 -20.21 17.98
N ALA A 246 14.48 -19.07 18.60
CA ALA A 246 13.50 -18.14 19.16
C ALA A 246 12.70 -17.36 18.09
N GLN A 247 13.30 -17.12 16.92
CA GLN A 247 12.62 -16.45 15.79
C GLN A 247 11.62 -17.36 15.07
N ASN A 248 11.82 -18.68 15.11
CA ASN A 248 10.89 -19.63 14.51
C ASN A 248 9.51 -19.63 15.19
N LEU A 249 9.46 -19.38 16.51
CA LEU A 249 8.20 -19.28 17.24
C LEU A 249 7.43 -18.02 16.82
N ALA A 250 8.11 -16.87 16.79
CA ALA A 250 7.53 -15.59 16.36
C ALA A 250 7.05 -15.66 14.90
N CYS A 251 7.81 -16.30 14.01
CA CYS A 251 7.39 -16.46 12.62
C CYS A 251 6.15 -17.37 12.49
N SER A 252 6.08 -18.45 13.28
CA SER A 252 4.89 -19.32 13.30
C SER A 252 3.66 -18.59 13.82
N THR A 253 3.79 -17.76 14.86
CA THR A 253 2.68 -16.95 15.39
C THR A 253 2.17 -15.94 14.34
N VAL A 254 3.07 -15.28 13.62
CA VAL A 254 2.70 -14.33 12.56
C VAL A 254 2.01 -15.04 11.38
N LEU A 255 2.50 -16.22 10.98
CA LEU A 255 1.85 -17.03 9.94
C LEU A 255 0.44 -17.49 10.35
N LEU A 256 0.25 -17.89 11.61
CA LEU A 256 -1.06 -18.26 12.14
C LEU A 256 -2.02 -17.07 12.15
N PHE A 257 -1.53 -15.89 12.53
CA PHE A 257 -2.31 -14.66 12.51
C PHE A 257 -2.70 -14.28 11.08
N LEU A 258 -1.75 -14.25 10.14
CA LEU A 258 -2.00 -14.00 8.72
C LEU A 258 -3.04 -14.95 8.14
N SER A 259 -2.93 -16.25 8.45
CA SER A 259 -3.90 -17.28 8.08
C SER A 259 -5.30 -16.93 8.59
N LEU A 260 -5.45 -16.64 9.89
CA LEU A 260 -6.72 -16.27 10.49
C LEU A 260 -7.32 -14.99 9.86
N THR A 261 -6.50 -13.99 9.55
CA THR A 261 -6.98 -12.76 8.87
C THR A 261 -7.47 -13.06 7.46
N ILE A 262 -6.76 -13.90 6.69
CA ILE A 262 -7.20 -14.32 5.35
C ILE A 262 -8.52 -15.09 5.45
N THR A 263 -8.61 -16.06 6.36
CA THR A 263 -9.82 -16.85 6.55
C THR A 263 -11.00 -15.96 6.95
N GLY A 264 -10.79 -14.98 7.84
CA GLY A 264 -11.79 -14.00 8.22
C GLY A 264 -12.26 -13.12 7.06
N MET A 265 -11.34 -12.63 6.22
CA MET A 265 -11.67 -11.86 5.02
C MET A 265 -12.46 -12.69 4.00
N LEU A 266 -12.02 -13.92 3.72
CA LEU A 266 -12.71 -14.83 2.81
C LEU A 266 -14.12 -15.16 3.31
N ALA A 267 -14.28 -15.46 4.61
CA ALA A 267 -15.59 -15.68 5.22
C ALA A 267 -16.49 -14.44 5.07
N GLY A 268 -15.95 -13.24 5.29
CA GLY A 268 -16.65 -11.97 5.08
C GLY A 268 -17.12 -11.79 3.63
N ILE A 269 -16.26 -12.07 2.65
CA ILE A 269 -16.61 -11.99 1.22
C ILE A 269 -17.73 -12.99 0.88
N VAL A 270 -17.65 -14.22 1.39
CA VAL A 270 -18.69 -15.24 1.19
C VAL A 270 -20.03 -14.78 1.77
N VAL A 271 -20.03 -14.24 3.00
CA VAL A 271 -21.24 -13.72 3.64
C VAL A 271 -21.84 -12.55 2.84
N ILE A 272 -21.03 -11.60 2.38
CA ILE A 272 -21.49 -10.48 1.54
C ILE A 272 -22.08 -11.00 0.23
N THR A 273 -21.42 -11.97 -0.42
CA THR A 273 -21.88 -12.55 -1.68
C THR A 273 -23.23 -13.26 -1.50
N LEU A 274 -23.37 -14.08 -0.46
CA LEU A 274 -24.62 -14.75 -0.12
C LEU A 274 -25.72 -13.75 0.24
N TRP A 275 -25.38 -12.66 0.93
CA TRP A 275 -26.32 -11.60 1.27
C TRP A 275 -26.83 -10.86 0.03
N VAL A 276 -25.94 -10.51 -0.91
CA VAL A 276 -26.30 -9.90 -2.20
C VAL A 276 -27.19 -10.85 -3.00
N GLU A 277 -26.84 -12.14 -3.06
CA GLU A 277 -27.65 -13.15 -3.76
C GLU A 277 -29.05 -13.27 -3.15
N ARG A 278 -29.15 -13.32 -1.81
CA ARG A 278 -30.42 -13.40 -1.09
C ARG A 278 -31.28 -12.15 -1.34
N ALA A 279 -30.70 -10.96 -1.24
CA ALA A 279 -31.37 -9.70 -1.51
C ALA A 279 -31.88 -9.61 -2.97
N TYR A 280 -31.11 -10.15 -3.91
CA TYR A 280 -31.48 -10.23 -5.33
C TYR A 280 -32.66 -11.19 -5.55
N ARG A 281 -32.63 -12.39 -4.93
CA ARG A 281 -33.74 -13.35 -5.00
C ARG A 281 -35.04 -12.81 -4.39
N THR A 282 -34.96 -12.13 -3.25
CA THR A 282 -36.16 -11.60 -2.57
C THR A 282 -36.78 -10.39 -3.26
N ARG A 283 -36.04 -9.67 -4.12
CA ARG A 283 -36.56 -8.50 -4.85
C ARG A 283 -37.08 -8.80 -6.27
N LEU A 284 -36.87 -10.01 -6.78
CA LEU A 284 -37.25 -10.38 -8.15
C LEU A 284 -38.63 -11.02 -8.30
N VAL A 285 -39.39 -11.21 -7.22
CA VAL A 285 -40.78 -11.71 -7.28
C VAL A 285 -41.54 -11.02 -6.13
N PRO A 286 -42.68 -10.33 -6.35
CA PRO A 286 -43.78 -10.74 -7.24
C PRO A 286 -44.45 -9.64 -8.12
N GLU A 287 -45.18 -10.11 -9.15
CA GLU A 287 -46.48 -9.55 -9.61
C GLU A 287 -46.62 -8.24 -10.43
N ALA A 288 -45.56 -7.67 -11.02
CA ALA A 288 -45.75 -6.56 -11.98
C ALA A 288 -46.07 -7.02 -13.43
N TYR A 289 -46.82 -8.11 -13.60
CA TYR A 289 -47.43 -8.51 -14.88
C TYR A 289 -48.96 -8.34 -14.87
N ILE A 290 -49.48 -7.43 -14.03
CA ILE A 290 -50.87 -6.99 -14.11
C ILE A 290 -50.90 -5.55 -14.62
N ASP A 291 -51.28 -5.47 -15.89
CA ASP A 291 -51.91 -4.35 -16.58
C ASP A 291 -51.11 -3.04 -16.81
N TRP A 292 -50.31 -3.04 -17.88
CA TRP A 292 -49.66 -1.85 -18.43
C TRP A 292 -50.59 -0.95 -19.27
N ARG A 293 -51.90 -1.25 -19.35
CA ARG A 293 -52.83 -0.51 -20.24
C ARG A 293 -53.61 0.62 -19.56
N GLU A 294 -53.74 0.65 -18.23
CA GLU A 294 -54.51 1.70 -17.53
C GLU A 294 -53.67 2.84 -16.90
N GLY A 295 -52.35 2.66 -16.74
CA GLY A 295 -51.50 3.63 -16.01
C GLY A 295 -51.16 4.96 -16.73
N ARG A 296 -51.62 5.18 -17.97
CA ARG A 296 -51.26 6.40 -18.74
C ARG A 296 -52.03 7.66 -18.34
N ALA A 297 -53.11 7.55 -17.55
CA ALA A 297 -53.90 8.70 -17.14
C ALA A 297 -53.43 9.39 -15.83
N MET A 298 -52.54 8.77 -15.05
CA MET A 298 -52.06 9.35 -13.78
C MET A 298 -50.64 9.95 -13.84
N ALA A 299 -49.91 9.75 -14.94
CA ALA A 299 -48.52 10.18 -15.06
C ALA A 299 -48.33 11.70 -15.28
N THR A 300 -49.40 12.44 -15.58
CA THR A 300 -49.35 13.89 -15.84
C THR A 300 -49.60 14.76 -14.59
N ALA A 301 -49.99 14.19 -13.45
CA ALA A 301 -50.25 14.96 -12.23
C ALA A 301 -49.04 15.05 -11.26
N SER A 302 -47.93 14.34 -11.51
CA SER A 302 -46.81 14.27 -10.56
C SER A 302 -45.53 15.00 -10.98
N GLN A 303 -45.55 15.81 -12.05
CA GLN A 303 -44.35 16.50 -12.55
C GLN A 303 -44.06 17.86 -11.90
N ASP A 304 -45.00 18.44 -11.15
CA ASP A 304 -44.81 19.72 -10.45
C ASP A 304 -44.36 19.58 -8.99
N ALA A 305 -44.27 18.35 -8.46
CA ALA A 305 -43.62 18.10 -7.18
C ALA A 305 -42.10 18.08 -7.41
N GLY A 306 -41.49 19.23 -7.19
CA GLY A 306 -40.10 19.55 -7.48
C GLY A 306 -39.09 18.47 -7.09
N THR A 307 -37.97 18.56 -7.81
CA THR A 307 -36.69 17.85 -7.73
C THR A 307 -36.03 17.87 -6.33
N ALA A 308 -36.76 17.52 -5.28
CA ALA A 308 -36.19 16.97 -4.06
C ALA A 308 -35.59 15.62 -4.44
N ARG A 309 -34.34 15.63 -4.94
CA ARG A 309 -33.51 14.44 -5.13
C ARG A 309 -33.50 13.72 -3.80
N SER A 310 -34.40 12.74 -3.66
CA SER A 310 -34.42 11.78 -2.59
C SER A 310 -33.07 11.07 -2.61
N GLN A 311 -32.13 11.60 -1.83
CA GLN A 311 -30.90 10.92 -1.48
C GLN A 311 -31.35 9.78 -0.59
N SER A 312 -31.72 8.65 -1.21
CA SER A 312 -32.10 7.44 -0.50
C SER A 312 -31.05 7.19 0.60
N PRO A 313 -31.42 7.28 1.88
CA PRO A 313 -30.45 7.31 2.98
C PRO A 313 -29.51 6.09 2.97
N GLY A 314 -29.96 4.96 2.42
CA GLY A 314 -29.17 3.73 2.29
C GLY A 314 -27.88 3.84 1.46
N LYS A 315 -27.77 4.77 0.49
CA LYS A 315 -26.55 4.85 -0.35
C LYS A 315 -25.33 5.38 0.42
N LYS A 316 -25.54 6.26 1.39
CA LYS A 316 -24.45 6.78 2.23
C LYS A 316 -23.95 5.73 3.21
N ALA A 317 -24.88 4.92 3.76
CA ALA A 317 -24.58 3.87 4.73
C ALA A 317 -23.62 2.80 4.19
N VAL A 318 -23.88 2.30 2.98
CA VAL A 318 -23.06 1.26 2.36
C VAL A 318 -21.66 1.79 2.05
N GLY A 319 -21.55 3.03 1.54
CA GLY A 319 -20.26 3.67 1.28
C GLY A 319 -19.42 3.83 2.56
N THR A 320 -20.03 4.31 3.65
CA THR A 320 -19.34 4.45 4.95
C THR A 320 -18.87 3.11 5.49
N LEU A 321 -19.68 2.05 5.37
CA LEU A 321 -19.31 0.72 5.85
C LEU A 321 -18.14 0.12 5.05
N VAL A 322 -18.20 0.17 3.72
CA VAL A 322 -17.12 -0.35 2.86
C VAL A 322 -15.82 0.41 3.10
N PHE A 323 -15.89 1.74 3.19
CA PHE A 323 -14.72 2.57 3.48
C PHE A 323 -14.15 2.26 4.88
N GLY A 324 -15.01 2.14 5.90
CA GLY A 324 -14.60 1.78 7.25
C GLY A 324 -13.91 0.42 7.32
N LEU A 325 -14.42 -0.59 6.62
CA LEU A 325 -13.81 -1.93 6.57
C LEU A 325 -12.44 -1.90 5.90
N PHE A 326 -12.33 -1.25 4.75
CA PHE A 326 -11.06 -1.09 4.04
C PHE A 326 -10.03 -0.36 4.92
N TRP A 327 -10.42 0.76 5.52
CA TRP A 327 -9.55 1.55 6.39
C TRP A 327 -9.10 0.79 7.63
N SER A 328 -10.00 0.01 8.24
CA SER A 328 -9.69 -0.84 9.39
C SER A 328 -8.68 -1.92 9.04
N ALA A 329 -8.86 -2.59 7.89
CA ALA A 329 -7.95 -3.63 7.42
C ALA A 329 -6.55 -3.05 7.13
N PHE A 330 -6.48 -1.91 6.43
CA PHE A 330 -5.22 -1.23 6.14
C PHE A 330 -4.48 -0.82 7.43
N SER A 331 -5.21 -0.22 8.37
CA SER A 331 -4.64 0.22 9.65
C SER A 331 -4.16 -0.97 10.50
N ALA A 332 -4.87 -2.10 10.47
CA ALA A 332 -4.45 -3.32 11.15
C ALA A 332 -3.14 -3.89 10.59
N VAL A 333 -2.96 -3.88 9.26
CA VAL A 333 -1.69 -4.29 8.63
C VAL A 333 -0.56 -3.35 9.00
N GLY A 334 -0.81 -2.03 8.98
CA GLY A 334 0.17 -1.03 9.43
C GLY A 334 0.56 -1.21 10.90
N PHE A 335 -0.41 -1.43 11.78
CA PHE A 335 -0.14 -1.71 13.19
C PHE A 335 0.64 -3.02 13.39
N MET A 336 0.34 -4.09 12.62
CA MET A 336 1.16 -5.31 12.68
C MET A 336 2.60 -5.09 12.20
N ALA A 337 2.80 -4.29 11.15
CA ALA A 337 4.13 -4.02 10.62
C ALA A 337 4.98 -3.12 11.53
N PHE A 338 4.35 -2.14 12.18
CA PHE A 338 5.06 -1.09 12.92
C PHE A 338 4.81 -1.12 14.43
N GLY A 339 3.57 -1.36 14.86
CA GLY A 339 3.21 -1.41 16.28
C GLY A 339 3.62 -2.71 16.97
N LEU A 340 3.49 -3.85 16.32
CA LEU A 340 3.85 -5.14 16.94
C LEU A 340 5.35 -5.24 17.26
N PRO A 341 6.31 -4.86 16.38
CA PRO A 341 7.72 -4.83 16.73
C PRO A 341 8.01 -3.90 17.91
N VAL A 342 7.38 -2.73 17.95
CA VAL A 342 7.51 -1.78 19.07
C VAL A 342 7.06 -2.43 20.37
N LEU A 343 5.92 -3.12 20.41
CA LEU A 343 5.41 -3.79 21.61
C LEU A 343 6.28 -4.98 22.04
N LEU A 344 6.76 -5.78 21.09
CA LEU A 344 7.59 -6.96 21.38
C LEU A 344 9.01 -6.58 21.81
N HIS A 345 9.56 -5.49 21.28
CA HIS A 345 10.91 -5.02 21.62
C HIS A 345 10.88 -3.94 22.70
N PHE A 346 9.71 -3.52 23.15
CA PHE A 346 9.54 -2.53 24.21
C PHE A 346 10.36 -2.83 25.47
N PRO A 347 10.41 -4.09 25.98
CA PRO A 347 11.21 -4.40 27.17
C PRO A 347 12.71 -4.19 26.93
N LEU A 348 13.19 -4.40 25.70
CA LEU A 348 14.58 -4.13 25.31
C LEU A 348 14.85 -2.63 25.16
N TRP A 349 13.81 -1.83 24.97
CA TRP A 349 13.90 -0.37 24.80
C TRP A 349 13.66 0.39 26.10
N TRP A 350 13.25 -0.29 27.17
CA TRP A 350 13.12 0.30 28.50
C TRP A 350 14.50 0.48 29.16
N SER A 351 15.23 1.39 28.52
CA SER A 351 16.54 1.95 28.85
C SER A 351 16.65 2.42 30.30
N ASP A 352 15.56 2.89 30.89
CA ASP A 352 15.56 3.51 32.23
C ASP A 352 15.95 2.55 33.35
N SER A 353 15.84 1.23 33.13
CA SER A 353 16.31 0.22 34.10
C SER A 353 17.77 -0.20 33.88
N TRP A 354 18.42 0.24 32.80
CA TRP A 354 19.78 -0.18 32.50
C TRP A 354 20.75 0.68 33.31
N GLU A 355 21.56 0.02 34.13
CA GLU A 355 22.48 0.72 35.01
C GLU A 355 23.71 1.20 34.22
N PRO A 356 24.07 2.49 34.30
CA PRO A 356 25.30 2.99 33.70
C PRO A 356 26.51 2.50 34.52
N VAL A 357 27.36 1.70 33.90
CA VAL A 357 28.53 1.07 34.53
C VAL A 357 29.79 1.47 33.77
N PRO A 358 30.89 1.82 34.46
CA PRO A 358 32.16 2.10 33.79
C PRO A 358 32.71 0.83 33.14
N CYS A 359 33.10 0.94 31.87
CA CYS A 359 33.73 -0.12 31.12
C CYS A 359 35.03 0.34 30.48
N THR A 360 36.00 -0.58 30.35
CA THR A 360 37.28 -0.33 29.70
C THR A 360 37.27 -0.96 28.33
N ILE A 361 37.54 -0.17 27.30
CA ILE A 361 37.71 -0.67 25.93
C ILE A 361 38.97 -1.55 25.86
N LEU A 362 38.81 -2.81 25.47
CA LEU A 362 39.89 -3.78 25.30
C LEU A 362 40.43 -3.78 23.86
N SER A 363 39.55 -3.64 22.88
CA SER A 363 39.90 -3.60 21.46
C SER A 363 38.95 -2.67 20.70
N SER A 364 39.48 -1.96 19.71
CA SER A 364 38.74 -1.11 18.78
C SER A 364 39.38 -1.28 17.41
N GLU A 365 38.83 -2.19 16.61
CA GLU A 365 39.39 -2.55 15.30
C GLU A 365 38.46 -2.06 14.19
N GLN A 366 38.99 -1.23 13.29
CA GLN A 366 38.28 -0.87 12.08
C GLN A 366 38.33 -2.02 11.07
N ILE A 367 37.20 -2.69 10.94
CA ILE A 367 37.01 -3.72 9.94
C ILE A 367 36.57 -3.02 8.66
N HIS A 368 37.47 -3.04 7.68
CA HIS A 368 37.14 -2.68 6.31
C HIS A 368 36.30 -3.83 5.74
N GLY A 369 35.02 -3.56 5.51
CA GLY A 369 34.12 -4.52 4.89
C GLY A 369 34.68 -4.91 3.52
N ILE A 370 34.90 -6.22 3.31
CA ILE A 370 35.29 -6.74 1.99
C ILE A 370 34.00 -6.75 1.15
N GLY A 371 33.90 -5.85 0.17
CA GLY A 371 32.75 -5.73 -0.76
C GLY A 371 32.15 -4.32 -0.86
N PHE A 372 31.10 -4.16 -1.67
CA PHE A 372 30.51 -2.88 -2.10
C PHE A 372 29.82 -2.02 -1.02
N ARG A 373 29.91 -2.37 0.28
CA ARG A 373 29.39 -1.54 1.39
C ARG A 373 30.55 -0.87 2.13
N TYR A 374 30.97 0.28 1.61
CA TYR A 374 32.22 1.00 1.95
C TYR A 374 32.25 1.81 3.24
N SER A 375 31.29 1.66 4.15
CA SER A 375 31.44 2.34 5.46
C SER A 375 32.33 1.49 6.35
N PRO A 376 33.54 1.94 6.74
CA PRO A 376 34.35 1.23 7.71
C PRO A 376 33.51 1.04 8.98
N THR A 377 33.46 -0.21 9.45
CA THR A 377 32.75 -0.55 10.68
C THR A 377 33.75 -0.87 11.76
N THR A 378 33.57 -0.29 12.94
CA THR A 378 34.43 -0.55 14.08
C THR A 378 33.83 -1.69 14.90
N ALA A 379 34.62 -2.73 15.15
CA ALA A 379 34.33 -3.77 16.12
C ALA A 379 34.99 -3.40 17.44
N ILE A 380 34.19 -3.27 18.50
CA ILE A 380 34.65 -2.82 19.81
C ILE A 380 34.44 -3.96 20.79
N THR A 381 35.48 -4.32 21.53
CA THR A 381 35.40 -5.26 22.65
C THR A 381 35.73 -4.51 23.91
N TYR A 382 34.92 -4.67 24.96
CA TYR A 382 35.08 -3.96 26.23
C TYR A 382 34.81 -4.86 27.42
N ARG A 383 35.38 -4.49 28.56
CA ARG A 383 35.25 -5.19 29.85
C ARG A 383 34.61 -4.27 30.87
N TYR A 384 33.71 -4.81 31.68
CA TYR A 384 33.01 -4.10 32.74
C TYR A 384 32.83 -5.03 33.93
N SER A 385 32.52 -4.45 35.10
CA SER A 385 32.17 -5.23 36.28
C SER A 385 30.78 -4.84 36.77
N PHE A 386 29.94 -5.84 37.00
CA PHE A 386 28.58 -5.69 37.50
C PHE A 386 28.38 -6.72 38.61
N GLU A 387 27.88 -6.27 39.77
CA GLU A 387 27.71 -7.11 40.98
C GLU A 387 28.96 -7.92 41.37
N GLY A 388 30.15 -7.32 41.23
CA GLY A 388 31.43 -7.96 41.55
C GLY A 388 31.89 -9.04 40.57
N GLN A 389 31.11 -9.34 39.53
CA GLN A 389 31.52 -10.19 38.43
C GLN A 389 32.09 -9.35 37.30
N THR A 390 33.09 -9.88 36.59
CA THR A 390 33.68 -9.23 35.43
C THR A 390 33.17 -9.89 34.16
N TYR A 391 32.71 -9.08 33.22
CA TYR A 391 32.18 -9.53 31.95
C TYR A 391 32.90 -8.85 30.79
N VAL A 392 32.82 -9.48 29.62
CA VAL A 392 33.36 -8.97 28.36
C VAL A 392 32.25 -9.03 27.32
N SER A 393 32.06 -7.93 26.59
CA SER A 393 31.07 -7.83 25.52
C SER A 393 31.68 -7.14 24.31
N ASN A 394 31.05 -7.35 23.16
CA ASN A 394 31.34 -6.67 21.91
C ASN A 394 30.09 -6.04 21.28
N GLU A 395 29.00 -5.92 22.03
CA GLU A 395 27.76 -5.30 21.55
C GLU A 395 27.81 -3.77 21.70
N TYR A 396 27.61 -3.07 20.59
CA TYR A 396 27.53 -1.61 20.55
C TYR A 396 26.10 -1.13 20.82
N LYS A 397 25.12 -1.74 20.14
CA LYS A 397 23.67 -1.64 20.37
C LYS A 397 23.13 -3.06 20.54
N PRO A 398 21.91 -3.27 21.08
CA PRO A 398 21.36 -4.62 21.26
C PRO A 398 21.39 -5.43 19.94
N GLY A 399 22.12 -6.54 19.94
CA GLY A 399 22.28 -7.40 18.76
C GLY A 399 23.18 -6.85 17.64
N LEU A 400 23.82 -5.69 17.84
CA LEU A 400 24.70 -5.04 16.88
C LEU A 400 26.13 -5.00 17.41
N THR A 401 26.99 -5.88 16.89
CA THR A 401 28.40 -6.01 17.31
C THR A 401 29.37 -5.10 16.56
N ARG A 402 28.89 -4.40 15.52
CA ARG A 402 29.70 -3.50 14.68
C ARG A 402 28.92 -2.24 14.35
N ALA A 403 29.58 -1.10 14.44
CA ALA A 403 28.96 0.18 14.13
C ALA A 403 29.86 1.02 13.22
N ALA A 404 29.24 1.82 12.35
CA ALA A 404 29.95 2.80 11.55
C ALA A 404 30.31 3.98 12.46
N LEU A 405 31.51 3.92 13.04
CA LEU A 405 32.01 4.90 13.99
C LEU A 405 33.29 5.54 13.44
N PRO A 406 33.48 6.86 13.65
CA PRO A 406 34.78 7.48 13.42
C PRO A 406 35.90 6.71 14.16
N PRO A 407 37.09 6.55 13.55
CA PRO A 407 38.22 5.81 14.14
C PRO A 407 38.58 6.28 15.55
N ASP A 408 38.38 7.57 15.82
CA ASP A 408 38.79 8.22 17.07
C ASP A 408 37.69 8.23 18.14
N THR A 409 36.59 7.49 17.94
CA THR A 409 35.48 7.48 18.92
C THR A 409 35.86 6.71 20.19
N TYR A 410 36.56 5.58 20.05
CA TYR A 410 36.92 4.69 21.14
C TYR A 410 38.35 4.19 21.00
N HIS A 411 39.17 4.45 22.02
CA HIS A 411 40.57 4.01 22.10
C HIS A 411 40.75 2.85 23.08
N VAL A 412 41.72 1.97 22.81
CA VAL A 412 42.08 0.88 23.74
C VAL A 412 42.54 1.45 25.08
N GLY A 413 42.01 0.92 26.17
CA GLY A 413 42.24 1.40 27.54
C GLY A 413 41.35 2.56 27.97
N GLN A 414 40.58 3.16 27.06
CA GLN A 414 39.62 4.21 27.40
C GLN A 414 38.55 3.67 28.34
N ILE A 415 38.28 4.41 29.41
CA ILE A 415 37.14 4.15 30.28
C ILE A 415 35.95 4.94 29.73
N THR A 416 34.88 4.24 29.40
CA THR A 416 33.60 4.82 28.95
C THR A 416 32.46 4.26 29.80
N THR A 417 31.24 4.70 29.54
CA THR A 417 30.05 4.15 30.19
C THR A 417 29.42 3.12 29.27
N CYS A 418 29.17 1.91 29.77
CA CYS A 418 28.23 0.98 29.13
C CYS A 418 26.96 0.89 29.98
N TYR A 419 25.89 0.46 29.36
CA TYR A 419 24.60 0.28 30.02
C TYR A 419 24.36 -1.22 30.16
N VAL A 420 24.11 -1.66 31.38
CA VAL A 420 23.94 -3.08 31.72
C VAL A 420 22.49 -3.32 32.10
N ASN A 421 21.85 -4.28 31.44
CA ASN A 421 20.54 -4.75 31.87
C ASN A 421 20.72 -5.66 33.10
N PRO A 422 20.15 -5.32 34.27
CA PRO A 422 20.30 -6.13 35.49
C PRO A 422 19.73 -7.55 35.33
N ASP A 423 18.69 -7.73 34.50
CA ASP A 423 18.09 -9.05 34.26
C ASP A 423 19.00 -9.93 33.38
N TRP A 424 19.79 -9.30 32.50
CA TRP A 424 20.70 -9.98 31.55
C TRP A 424 22.07 -9.29 31.48
N PRO A 425 22.89 -9.40 32.53
CA PRO A 425 24.11 -8.63 32.65
C PRO A 425 25.12 -8.96 31.55
N ARG A 426 25.03 -10.12 30.90
CA ARG A 426 25.92 -10.55 29.81
C ARG A 426 25.75 -9.78 28.49
N HIS A 427 24.67 -9.01 28.33
CA HIS A 427 24.35 -8.26 27.10
C HIS A 427 24.34 -6.74 27.34
N PRO A 428 25.47 -6.15 27.76
CA PRO A 428 25.59 -4.70 27.89
C PRO A 428 25.65 -4.06 26.51
N VAL A 429 25.39 -2.77 26.45
CA VAL A 429 25.56 -1.97 25.23
C VAL A 429 26.34 -0.70 25.52
N LEU A 430 27.19 -0.28 24.58
CA LEU A 430 27.94 0.98 24.70
C LEU A 430 27.05 2.20 24.44
N ASN A 431 26.05 2.05 23.58
CA ASN A 431 25.14 3.12 23.23
C ASN A 431 23.70 2.62 23.32
N LEU A 432 22.95 3.16 24.27
CA LEU A 432 21.50 3.01 24.27
C LEU A 432 20.94 3.64 23.00
N ALA A 433 19.96 3.01 22.36
CA ALA A 433 19.32 3.62 21.20
C ALA A 433 18.93 5.05 21.54
N GLU A 434 19.25 5.99 20.64
CA GLU A 434 18.92 7.39 20.82
C GLU A 434 17.40 7.45 21.08
N ALA A 435 16.98 8.12 22.16
CA ALA A 435 15.57 8.13 22.56
C ALA A 435 14.65 8.55 21.40
N TRP A 436 15.19 9.33 20.46
CA TRP A 436 14.52 9.74 19.24
C TRP A 436 14.11 8.59 18.31
N ASP A 437 14.95 7.57 18.14
CA ASP A 437 14.63 6.39 17.31
C ASP A 437 13.37 5.69 17.85
N VAL A 438 13.34 5.47 19.17
CA VAL A 438 12.21 4.83 19.85
C VAL A 438 10.96 5.69 19.77
N VAL A 439 11.09 7.00 20.04
CA VAL A 439 9.97 7.95 19.97
C VAL A 439 9.35 7.99 18.57
N GLN A 440 10.16 7.97 17.50
CA GLN A 440 9.65 7.93 16.14
C GLN A 440 8.85 6.64 15.86
N TRP A 441 9.38 5.48 16.25
CA TRP A 441 8.66 4.21 16.05
C TRP A 441 7.37 4.13 16.88
N VAL A 442 7.39 4.60 18.13
CA VAL A 442 6.20 4.68 18.98
C VAL A 442 5.17 5.64 18.38
N ALA A 443 5.58 6.80 17.88
CA ALA A 443 4.68 7.76 17.25
C ALA A 443 4.01 7.17 16.00
N ILE A 444 4.77 6.47 15.15
CA ILE A 444 4.24 5.78 13.96
C ILE A 444 3.24 4.68 14.39
N ALA A 445 3.59 3.87 15.38
CA ALA A 445 2.71 2.83 15.90
C ALA A 445 1.39 3.41 16.42
N LEU A 446 1.46 4.48 17.23
CA LEU A 446 0.29 5.17 17.78
C LEU A 446 -0.59 5.76 16.68
N LEU A 447 -0.01 6.33 15.62
CA LEU A 447 -0.77 6.85 14.48
C LEU A 447 -1.60 5.75 13.82
N PHE A 448 -1.03 4.57 13.59
CA PHE A 448 -1.77 3.42 13.05
C PHE A 448 -2.85 2.91 14.00
N THR A 449 -2.60 2.91 15.31
CA THR A 449 -3.62 2.57 16.32
C THR A 449 -4.79 3.55 16.29
N ILE A 450 -4.52 4.85 16.22
CA ILE A 450 -5.57 5.89 16.13
C ILE A 450 -6.37 5.71 14.83
N TRP A 451 -5.69 5.50 13.70
CA TRP A 451 -6.35 5.23 12.42
C TRP A 451 -7.22 3.97 12.44
N GLN A 452 -6.76 2.91 13.12
CA GLN A 452 -7.56 1.72 13.32
C GLN A 452 -8.83 2.01 14.11
N GLY A 453 -8.72 2.82 15.19
CA GLY A 453 -9.87 3.28 15.96
C GLY A 453 -10.89 4.04 15.11
N ILE A 454 -10.43 4.94 14.23
CA ILE A 454 -11.31 5.68 13.29
C ILE A 454 -11.99 4.72 12.32
N GLY A 455 -11.25 3.78 11.72
CA GLY A 455 -11.82 2.78 10.83
C GLY A 455 -12.93 1.97 11.50
N LEU A 456 -12.68 1.49 12.72
CA LEU A 456 -13.64 0.71 13.48
C LEU A 456 -14.88 1.52 13.85
N ALA A 457 -14.70 2.79 14.25
CA ALA A 457 -15.82 3.71 14.51
C ALA A 457 -16.70 3.93 13.27
N LEU A 458 -16.10 4.06 12.08
CA LEU A 458 -16.84 4.19 10.81
C LEU A 458 -17.64 2.92 10.47
N VAL A 459 -17.08 1.73 10.74
CA VAL A 459 -17.80 0.46 10.57
C VAL A 459 -19.00 0.40 11.51
N VAL A 460 -18.82 0.73 12.79
CA VAL A 460 -19.91 0.74 13.78
C VAL A 460 -21.00 1.75 13.39
N ALA A 461 -20.62 2.95 12.94
CA ALA A 461 -21.56 3.95 12.45
C ALA A 461 -22.33 3.47 11.22
N GLY A 462 -21.65 2.85 10.26
CA GLY A 462 -22.25 2.25 9.07
C GLY A 462 -23.26 1.15 9.42
N CYS A 463 -22.87 0.22 10.31
CA CYS A 463 -23.74 -0.85 10.80
C CYS A 463 -24.98 -0.29 11.52
N THR A 464 -24.79 0.69 12.41
CA THR A 464 -25.89 1.32 13.16
C THR A 464 -26.89 2.00 12.22
N PHE A 465 -26.38 2.65 11.16
CA PHE A 465 -27.23 3.27 10.15
C PHE A 465 -28.02 2.24 9.35
N LEU A 466 -27.39 1.12 8.97
CA LEU A 466 -28.08 0.02 8.27
C LEU A 466 -29.20 -0.56 9.13
N VAL A 467 -28.95 -0.85 10.42
CA VAL A 467 -29.97 -1.36 11.33
C VAL A 467 -31.16 -0.38 11.46
N ARG A 468 -30.88 0.93 11.57
CA ARG A 468 -31.94 1.95 11.59
C ARG A 468 -32.75 2.00 10.29
N SER A 469 -32.11 1.83 9.14
CA SER A 469 -32.80 1.78 7.86
C SER A 469 -33.73 0.57 7.73
N PHE A 470 -33.32 -0.60 8.24
CA PHE A 470 -34.17 -1.80 8.25
C PHE A 470 -35.41 -1.64 9.13
N LYS A 471 -35.25 -1.02 10.31
CA LYS A 471 -36.39 -0.81 11.22
C LYS A 471 -37.48 0.09 10.63
N TRP A 472 -37.13 0.99 9.71
CA TRP A 472 -38.08 1.88 9.05
C TRP A 472 -38.93 1.16 7.99
N GLU A 473 -38.41 0.11 7.34
CA GLU A 473 -39.15 -0.60 6.29
C GLU A 473 -40.10 -1.67 6.84
N THR A 474 -39.95 -2.09 8.10
CA THR A 474 -40.76 -3.17 8.71
C THR A 474 -41.88 -2.69 9.63
N GLY A 475 -42.06 -1.38 9.79
CA GLY A 475 -43.20 -0.78 10.51
C GLY A 475 -44.08 -0.04 9.52
#